data_AF-A0A1U7NDW6-F1
#
_entry.id   AF-A0A1U7NDW6-F1
#
_cell.length_a   1.000
_cell.length_b   1.000
_cell.length_c   1.000
_cell.angle_alpha   90.00
_cell.angle_beta   90.00
_cell.angle_gamma   90.00
#
_symmetry.space_group_name_H-M   'P 1'
#
loop_
_entity.id
_entity.type
_entity.pdbx_description
1 polymer ?
#
loop_
_entity_poly.entity_id
_entity_poly.type
_entity_poly.pdbx_seq_one_letter_code
_entity_poly.pdbx_strand_id
1 'polypeptide(L)'
;MPVQIQPYYLHGDDRHSEKFERIAMDKITQLLKERPETQADFLDLISVDIRNIELHPEVSAAYRRVREKTGLGTQMEYLSSYVYDHPQIELGIEKLPVEESHMIHAVLDSCKVIRKEVNGIEEYCADPDESSEDGMLLFGNILLPIFEKTESDMLRLIKEWGYLDIMKHVWFCHQPYQGRPCGMCHPCEVKMGAGMEFLLPEDSQKRYHLQNKYHDKFWFKVYRKLLYWFFWKHD
;
A
#
# COMPACT_ATOMS: atom_id res chain seq x y z
N MET A 1 -20.89 -6.26 19.08
CA MET A 1 -20.94 -7.23 17.97
C MET A 1 -19.59 -7.16 17.28
N PRO A 2 -19.03 -8.29 16.80
CA PRO A 2 -17.79 -8.24 16.04
C PRO A 2 -17.95 -7.33 14.81
N VAL A 3 -16.89 -6.59 14.48
CA VAL A 3 -16.86 -5.76 13.26
C VAL A 3 -16.73 -6.71 12.06
N GLN A 4 -17.62 -6.61 11.08
CA GLN A 4 -17.47 -7.39 9.85
C GLN A 4 -16.52 -6.68 8.91
N ILE A 5 -15.53 -7.41 8.39
CA ILE A 5 -14.54 -6.90 7.46
C ILE A 5 -14.67 -7.68 6.15
N GLN A 6 -15.00 -6.98 5.06
CA GLN A 6 -15.00 -7.52 3.71
C GLN A 6 -13.73 -7.07 2.97
N PRO A 7 -12.70 -7.93 2.87
CA PRO A 7 -11.50 -7.58 2.12
C PRO A 7 -11.75 -7.63 0.60
N TYR A 8 -11.18 -6.67 -0.10
CA TYR A 8 -11.14 -6.59 -1.57
C TYR A 8 -9.69 -6.56 -2.05
N TYR A 9 -9.39 -7.26 -3.15
CA TYR A 9 -8.10 -7.20 -3.80
C TYR A 9 -8.27 -6.97 -5.30
N LEU A 10 -7.88 -5.78 -5.76
CA LEU A 10 -7.84 -5.42 -7.17
C LEU A 10 -6.50 -5.88 -7.76
N HIS A 11 -6.55 -6.73 -8.79
CA HIS A 11 -5.38 -7.41 -9.36
C HIS A 11 -5.40 -7.40 -10.89
N GLY A 12 -4.33 -7.90 -11.53
CA GLY A 12 -4.27 -7.97 -13.00
C GLY A 12 -3.46 -6.85 -13.67
N ASP A 13 -2.54 -6.24 -12.93
CA ASP A 13 -1.52 -5.33 -13.47
C ASP A 13 -0.17 -6.02 -13.75
N ASP A 14 -0.19 -7.37 -13.76
CA ASP A 14 0.94 -8.26 -14.04
C ASP A 14 2.18 -8.01 -13.14
N ARG A 15 1.97 -7.46 -11.94
CA ARG A 15 3.07 -7.24 -10.99
C ARG A 15 3.65 -8.57 -10.52
N HIS A 16 4.97 -8.68 -10.60
CA HIS A 16 5.71 -9.85 -10.11
C HIS A 16 5.48 -10.15 -8.61
N SER A 17 5.10 -9.13 -7.83
CA SER A 17 4.78 -9.24 -6.41
C SER A 17 3.39 -9.84 -6.11
N GLU A 18 2.46 -9.86 -7.07
CA GLU A 18 1.03 -10.19 -6.84
C GLU A 18 0.85 -11.54 -6.13
N LYS A 19 1.56 -12.58 -6.60
CA LYS A 19 1.48 -13.92 -5.98
C LYS A 19 1.92 -13.93 -4.51
N PHE A 20 2.90 -13.10 -4.16
CA PHE A 20 3.43 -13.01 -2.79
C PHE A 20 2.52 -12.17 -1.90
N GLU A 21 1.91 -11.12 -2.44
CA GLU A 21 0.87 -10.34 -1.77
C GLU A 21 -0.30 -11.24 -1.38
N ARG A 22 -0.79 -12.09 -2.30
CA ARG A 22 -1.90 -13.03 -2.03
C ARG A 22 -1.55 -14.07 -0.95
N ILE A 23 -0.33 -14.61 -0.98
CA ILE A 23 0.16 -15.54 0.06
C ILE A 23 0.21 -14.84 1.42
N ALA A 24 0.70 -13.59 1.47
CA ALA A 24 0.78 -12.83 2.72
C ALA A 24 -0.60 -12.49 3.28
N MET A 25 -1.54 -12.04 2.43
CA MET A 25 -2.92 -11.75 2.83
C MET A 25 -3.58 -12.98 3.46
N ASP A 26 -3.56 -14.13 2.78
CA ASP A 26 -4.14 -15.37 3.31
C ASP A 26 -3.51 -15.76 4.66
N LYS A 27 -2.17 -15.71 4.74
CA LYS A 27 -1.47 -16.05 5.98
C LYS A 27 -1.83 -15.11 7.14
N ILE A 28 -1.88 -13.81 6.89
CA ILE A 28 -2.22 -12.81 7.91
C ILE A 28 -3.66 -12.99 8.37
N THR A 29 -4.60 -13.16 7.43
CA THR A 29 -6.02 -13.37 7.77
C THR A 29 -6.22 -14.62 8.61
N GLN A 30 -5.55 -15.74 8.29
CA GLN A 30 -5.60 -16.96 9.11
C GLN A 30 -5.07 -16.71 10.53
N LEU A 31 -3.89 -16.06 10.66
CA LEU A 31 -3.31 -15.74 11.95
C LEU A 31 -4.19 -14.82 12.79
N LEU A 32 -4.84 -13.83 12.18
CA LEU A 32 -5.77 -12.93 12.86
C LEU A 32 -7.02 -13.67 13.34
N LYS A 33 -7.60 -14.56 12.53
CA LYS A 33 -8.75 -15.40 12.90
C LYS A 33 -8.45 -16.32 14.09
N GLU A 34 -7.20 -16.73 14.26
CA GLU A 34 -6.76 -17.58 15.37
C GLU A 34 -6.55 -16.82 16.69
N ARG A 35 -6.53 -15.47 16.67
CA ARG A 35 -6.32 -14.66 17.88
C ARG A 35 -7.60 -14.51 18.69
N PRO A 36 -7.61 -14.86 20.00
CA PRO A 36 -8.78 -14.66 20.85
C PRO A 36 -9.10 -13.18 21.07
N GLU A 37 -8.13 -12.28 20.91
CA GLU A 37 -8.32 -10.83 21.05
C GLU A 37 -8.99 -10.20 19.81
N THR A 38 -9.01 -10.90 18.66
CA THR A 38 -9.61 -10.40 17.42
C THR A 38 -11.11 -10.17 17.60
N GLN A 39 -11.55 -8.92 17.46
CA GLN A 39 -12.95 -8.51 17.55
C GLN A 39 -13.61 -8.32 16.18
N ALA A 40 -13.08 -8.97 15.14
CA ALA A 40 -13.53 -8.82 13.77
C ALA A 40 -13.80 -10.17 13.09
N ASP A 41 -14.87 -10.20 12.31
CA ASP A 41 -15.22 -11.31 11.44
C ASP A 41 -14.74 -10.99 10.01
N PHE A 42 -13.66 -11.65 9.60
CA PHE A 42 -13.12 -11.50 8.24
C PHE A 42 -13.86 -12.40 7.26
N LEU A 43 -14.60 -11.78 6.35
CA LEU A 43 -15.25 -12.46 5.22
C LEU A 43 -14.23 -12.93 4.19
N ASP A 44 -14.68 -13.72 3.23
CA ASP A 44 -13.82 -14.22 2.15
C ASP A 44 -13.34 -13.09 1.25
N LEU A 45 -12.10 -13.21 0.75
CA LEU A 45 -11.51 -12.22 -0.14
C LEU A 45 -12.28 -12.11 -1.45
N ILE A 46 -12.79 -10.91 -1.76
CA ILE A 46 -13.32 -10.59 -3.08
C ILE A 46 -12.15 -10.16 -3.97
N SER A 47 -11.79 -11.04 -4.91
CA SER A 47 -10.74 -10.79 -5.91
C SER A 47 -11.37 -10.15 -7.15
N VAL A 48 -10.92 -8.95 -7.50
CA VAL A 48 -11.43 -8.20 -8.65
C VAL A 48 -10.31 -8.02 -9.67
N ASP A 49 -10.51 -8.57 -10.87
CA ASP A 49 -9.60 -8.32 -11.98
C ASP A 49 -9.85 -6.91 -12.52
N ILE A 50 -8.83 -6.05 -12.51
CA ILE A 50 -8.97 -4.65 -12.93
C ILE A 50 -9.44 -4.50 -14.38
N ARG A 51 -9.21 -5.53 -15.22
CA ARG A 51 -9.67 -5.55 -16.62
C ARG A 51 -11.18 -5.70 -16.75
N ASN A 52 -11.85 -6.12 -15.68
CA ASN A 52 -13.31 -6.25 -15.60
C ASN A 52 -13.99 -5.05 -14.93
N ILE A 53 -13.23 -4.05 -14.47
CA ILE A 53 -13.78 -2.84 -13.88
C ILE A 53 -14.23 -1.91 -15.00
N GLU A 54 -15.50 -1.49 -14.95
CA GLU A 54 -16.00 -0.43 -15.82
C GLU A 54 -15.39 0.91 -15.40
N LEU A 55 -14.70 1.58 -16.32
CA LEU A 55 -14.12 2.88 -16.05
C LEU A 55 -15.15 3.98 -16.29
N HIS A 56 -15.45 4.74 -15.23
CA HIS A 56 -16.33 5.89 -15.31
C HIS A 56 -15.63 7.06 -16.02
N PRO A 57 -16.16 7.61 -17.13
CA PRO A 57 -15.48 8.63 -17.93
C PRO A 57 -15.02 9.87 -17.15
N GLU A 58 -15.84 10.33 -16.20
CA GLU A 58 -15.55 11.44 -15.30
C GLU A 58 -14.41 11.12 -14.33
N VAL A 59 -14.38 9.91 -13.77
CA VAL A 59 -13.32 9.43 -12.86
C VAL A 59 -12.01 9.33 -13.65
N SER A 60 -12.03 8.73 -14.83
CA SER A 60 -10.86 8.68 -15.72
C SER A 60 -10.37 10.07 -16.13
N ALA A 61 -11.27 11.04 -16.31
CA ALA A 61 -10.89 12.42 -16.62
C ALA A 61 -10.24 13.13 -15.42
N ALA A 62 -10.80 12.99 -14.23
CA ALA A 62 -10.23 13.49 -12.99
C ALA A 62 -8.85 12.85 -12.72
N TYR A 63 -8.76 11.53 -12.88
CA TYR A 63 -7.52 10.78 -12.73
C TYR A 63 -6.41 11.34 -13.62
N ARG A 64 -6.68 11.56 -14.91
CA ARG A 64 -5.69 12.12 -15.84
C ARG A 64 -5.18 13.50 -15.39
N ARG A 65 -6.08 14.38 -14.95
CA ARG A 65 -5.73 15.74 -14.47
C ARG A 65 -4.88 15.69 -13.20
N VAL A 66 -5.25 14.87 -12.22
CA VAL A 66 -4.51 14.73 -10.95
C VAL A 66 -3.17 14.05 -11.18
N ARG A 67 -3.12 13.00 -12.00
CA ARG A 67 -1.88 12.30 -12.35
C ARG A 67 -0.86 13.23 -13.02
N GLU A 68 -1.30 14.07 -13.95
CA GLU A 68 -0.42 15.00 -14.66
C GLU A 68 0.34 15.92 -13.68
N LYS A 69 -0.30 16.30 -12.57
CA LYS A 69 0.28 17.16 -11.54
C LYS A 69 1.13 16.41 -10.52
N THR A 70 0.67 15.24 -10.07
CA THR A 70 1.19 14.60 -8.85
C THR A 70 1.98 13.32 -9.10
N GLY A 71 1.86 12.74 -10.30
CA GLY A 71 2.45 11.44 -10.64
C GLY A 71 1.65 10.25 -10.12
N LEU A 72 0.37 10.44 -9.77
CA LEU A 72 -0.50 9.39 -9.22
C LEU A 72 -0.47 8.07 -10.02
N GLY A 73 -0.31 6.94 -9.31
CA GLY A 73 -0.17 5.62 -9.91
C GLY A 73 -1.40 5.17 -10.73
N THR A 74 -1.18 4.29 -11.72
CA THR A 74 -2.23 3.72 -12.60
C THR A 74 -3.32 2.97 -11.85
N GLN A 75 -2.97 2.31 -10.76
CA GLN A 75 -3.91 1.56 -9.94
C GLN A 75 -5.06 2.43 -9.41
N MET A 76 -4.84 3.74 -9.22
CA MET A 76 -5.90 4.62 -8.73
C MET A 76 -7.01 4.87 -9.72
N GLU A 77 -6.77 4.80 -11.03
CA GLU A 77 -7.86 4.95 -12.00
C GLU A 77 -8.91 3.84 -11.82
N TYR A 78 -8.43 2.60 -11.68
CA TYR A 78 -9.26 1.43 -11.46
C TYR A 78 -9.88 1.41 -10.06
N LEU A 79 -9.09 1.74 -9.03
CA LEU A 79 -9.59 1.78 -7.66
C LEU A 79 -10.68 2.83 -7.50
N SER A 80 -10.45 4.06 -7.97
CA SER A 80 -11.44 5.14 -7.89
C SER A 80 -12.72 4.81 -8.67
N SER A 81 -12.60 4.14 -9.83
CA SER A 81 -13.78 3.69 -10.58
C SER A 81 -14.54 2.58 -9.84
N TYR A 82 -13.82 1.64 -9.22
CA TYR A 82 -14.45 0.56 -8.45
C TYR A 82 -15.18 1.08 -7.20
N VAL A 83 -14.56 1.98 -6.44
CA VAL A 83 -15.18 2.56 -5.24
C VAL A 83 -16.25 3.59 -5.55
N TYR A 84 -16.38 4.02 -6.81
CA TYR A 84 -17.53 4.80 -7.27
C TYR A 84 -18.83 4.01 -7.08
N ASP A 85 -18.81 2.72 -7.46
CA ASP A 85 -19.96 1.80 -7.32
C ASP A 85 -20.00 1.08 -5.96
N HIS A 86 -18.86 1.04 -5.26
CA HIS A 86 -18.68 0.36 -3.98
C HIS A 86 -18.14 1.34 -2.93
N PRO A 87 -18.96 2.27 -2.40
CA PRO A 87 -18.47 3.30 -1.50
C PRO A 87 -18.07 2.74 -0.13
N GLN A 88 -17.38 3.58 0.65
CA GLN A 88 -16.94 3.27 2.03
C GLN A 88 -15.84 2.20 2.12
N ILE A 89 -14.93 2.18 1.15
CA ILE A 89 -13.75 1.31 1.17
C ILE A 89 -12.64 1.95 1.98
N GLU A 90 -12.07 1.21 2.92
CA GLU A 90 -10.86 1.61 3.63
C GLU A 90 -9.61 1.33 2.79
N LEU A 91 -8.74 2.33 2.65
CA LEU A 91 -7.44 2.22 2.02
C LEU A 91 -6.34 2.66 2.99
N GLY A 92 -5.39 1.77 3.24
CA GLY A 92 -4.21 2.08 4.04
C GLY A 92 -3.24 2.98 3.29
N ILE A 93 -3.19 4.26 3.66
CA ILE A 93 -2.19 5.22 3.19
C ILE A 93 -1.51 5.81 4.42
N GLU A 94 -0.26 5.45 4.67
CA GLU A 94 0.51 5.97 5.80
C GLU A 94 0.98 7.41 5.58
N LYS A 95 1.22 8.12 6.69
CA LYS A 95 1.77 9.47 6.67
C LYS A 95 3.22 9.47 6.19
N LEU A 96 3.43 10.08 5.03
CA LEU A 96 4.75 10.35 4.45
C LEU A 96 4.87 11.82 4.01
N PRO A 97 6.09 12.35 3.89
CA PRO A 97 6.32 13.61 3.18
C PRO A 97 5.77 13.54 1.74
N VAL A 98 5.23 14.65 1.24
CA VAL A 98 4.59 14.76 -0.10
C VAL A 98 5.58 14.37 -1.21
N GLU A 99 6.85 14.63 -1.00
CA GLU A 99 7.96 14.40 -1.92
C GLU A 99 8.32 12.92 -2.03
N GLU A 100 7.91 12.11 -1.06
CA GLU A 100 8.18 10.67 -0.98
C GLU A 100 7.00 9.81 -1.44
N SER A 101 5.80 10.40 -1.57
CA SER A 101 4.58 9.66 -1.93
C SER A 101 3.68 10.43 -2.90
N HIS A 102 3.62 9.94 -4.13
CA HIS A 102 2.67 10.44 -5.14
C HIS A 102 1.20 10.32 -4.68
N MET A 103 0.90 9.34 -3.83
CA MET A 103 -0.44 9.16 -3.27
C MET A 103 -0.79 10.27 -2.28
N ILE A 104 0.10 10.54 -1.31
CA ILE A 104 -0.09 11.64 -0.35
C ILE A 104 -0.14 12.98 -1.07
N HIS A 105 0.72 13.18 -2.06
CA HIS A 105 0.68 14.38 -2.90
C HIS A 105 -0.69 14.56 -3.56
N ALA A 106 -1.22 13.51 -4.21
CA ALA A 106 -2.52 13.58 -4.86
C ALA A 106 -3.66 13.87 -3.88
N VAL A 107 -3.70 13.21 -2.73
CA VAL A 107 -4.73 13.43 -1.72
C VAL A 107 -4.66 14.86 -1.18
N LEU A 108 -3.48 15.36 -0.80
CA LEU A 108 -3.35 16.69 -0.20
C LEU A 108 -3.47 17.84 -1.21
N ASP A 109 -3.16 17.61 -2.49
CA ASP A 109 -3.37 18.59 -3.57
C ASP A 109 -4.85 18.71 -3.95
N SER A 110 -5.60 17.59 -3.91
CA SER A 110 -6.97 17.53 -4.43
C SER A 110 -8.06 17.57 -3.37
N CYS A 111 -7.73 17.25 -2.10
CA CYS A 111 -8.71 17.12 -1.03
C CYS A 111 -8.32 17.90 0.22
N LYS A 112 -9.34 18.49 0.86
CA LYS A 112 -9.28 18.83 2.28
C LYS A 112 -9.59 17.55 3.05
N VAL A 113 -8.61 16.97 3.74
CA VAL A 113 -8.83 15.78 4.56
C VAL A 113 -9.36 16.20 5.94
N ILE A 114 -10.46 15.58 6.36
CA ILE A 114 -11.07 15.78 7.67
C ILE A 114 -11.02 14.50 8.49
N ARG A 115 -10.90 14.68 9.81
CA ARG A 115 -10.97 13.61 10.79
C ARG A 115 -12.41 13.43 11.26
N LYS A 116 -12.88 12.18 11.26
CA LYS A 116 -14.14 11.74 11.83
C LYS A 116 -13.87 10.73 12.94
N GLU A 117 -14.77 10.68 13.93
CA GLU A 117 -14.75 9.62 14.93
C GLU A 117 -16.02 8.80 14.76
N VAL A 118 -15.85 7.51 14.44
CA VAL A 118 -16.94 6.56 14.22
C VAL A 118 -16.74 5.41 15.20
N ASN A 119 -17.70 5.22 16.12
CA ASN A 119 -17.62 4.18 17.15
C ASN A 119 -16.32 4.19 17.97
N GLY A 120 -15.74 5.37 18.22
CA GLY A 120 -14.47 5.54 18.93
C GLY A 120 -13.22 5.24 18.10
N ILE A 121 -13.37 5.03 16.80
CA ILE A 121 -12.27 4.84 15.85
C ILE A 121 -12.08 6.14 15.07
N GLU A 122 -10.83 6.62 15.01
CA GLU A 122 -10.47 7.75 14.16
C GLU A 122 -10.42 7.31 12.70
N GLU A 123 -11.18 8.00 11.86
CA GLU A 123 -11.19 7.81 10.41
C GLU A 123 -10.87 9.14 9.73
N TYR A 124 -10.27 9.08 8.54
CA TYR A 124 -9.97 10.25 7.73
C TYR A 124 -10.63 10.10 6.36
N CYS A 125 -11.24 11.17 5.85
CA CYS A 125 -11.85 11.17 4.52
C CYS A 125 -11.75 12.56 3.89
N ALA A 126 -12.03 12.64 2.59
CA ALA A 126 -12.18 13.92 1.92
C ALA A 126 -13.39 14.69 2.46
N ASP A 127 -13.25 16.00 2.64
CA ASP A 127 -14.32 16.93 2.96
C ASP A 127 -15.13 17.22 1.69
N PRO A 128 -16.44 16.93 1.66
CA PRO A 128 -17.27 17.14 0.47
C PRO A 128 -17.44 18.62 0.10
N ASP A 129 -17.31 19.54 1.06
CA ASP A 129 -17.56 20.97 0.86
C ASP A 129 -16.28 21.74 0.52
N GLU A 130 -15.12 21.25 0.98
CA GLU A 130 -13.82 21.91 0.82
C GLU A 130 -12.86 21.21 -0.16
N SER A 131 -13.18 20.00 -0.64
CA SER A 131 -12.35 19.29 -1.63
C SER A 131 -12.71 19.67 -3.07
N SER A 132 -11.76 19.49 -3.98
CA SER A 132 -12.02 19.66 -5.42
C SER A 132 -12.95 18.58 -5.96
N GLU A 133 -13.65 18.87 -7.06
CA GLU A 133 -14.47 17.88 -7.77
C GLU A 133 -13.63 16.65 -8.18
N ASP A 134 -12.41 16.87 -8.68
CA ASP A 134 -11.47 15.79 -9.02
C ASP A 134 -11.10 14.96 -7.79
N GLY A 135 -10.84 15.61 -6.66
CA GLY A 135 -10.55 14.94 -5.40
C GLY A 135 -11.72 14.11 -4.91
N MET A 136 -12.95 14.61 -5.04
CA MET A 136 -14.15 13.87 -4.64
C MET A 136 -14.41 12.66 -5.54
N LEU A 137 -14.18 12.78 -6.85
CA LEU A 137 -14.29 11.64 -7.78
C LEU A 137 -13.25 10.54 -7.50
N LEU A 138 -12.05 10.92 -7.05
CA LEU A 138 -10.97 9.95 -6.82
C LEU A 138 -10.94 9.37 -5.40
N PHE A 139 -11.25 10.18 -4.39
CA PHE A 139 -11.01 9.87 -2.98
C PHE A 139 -12.25 10.02 -2.10
N GLY A 140 -13.36 10.58 -2.61
CA GLY A 140 -14.56 10.88 -1.82
C GLY A 140 -15.25 9.66 -1.21
N ASN A 141 -15.10 8.50 -1.85
CA ASN A 141 -15.65 7.22 -1.39
C ASN A 141 -14.64 6.35 -0.61
N ILE A 142 -13.45 6.88 -0.33
CA ILE A 142 -12.36 6.17 0.35
C ILE A 142 -12.21 6.70 1.78
N LEU A 143 -12.08 5.77 2.73
CA LEU A 143 -11.70 6.04 4.12
C LEU A 143 -10.21 5.74 4.31
N LEU A 144 -9.50 6.58 5.07
CA LEU A 144 -8.05 6.55 5.22
C LEU A 144 -7.67 6.32 6.70
N PRO A 145 -7.86 5.13 7.27
CA PRO A 145 -7.78 4.88 8.72
C PRO A 145 -6.40 5.16 9.34
N ILE A 146 -5.33 5.15 8.53
CA ILE A 146 -3.95 5.34 8.98
C ILE A 146 -3.30 6.62 8.43
N PHE A 147 -4.09 7.56 7.88
CA PHE A 147 -3.58 8.74 7.17
C PHE A 147 -2.59 9.60 7.97
N GLU A 148 -2.79 9.71 9.28
CA GLU A 148 -1.90 10.49 10.17
C GLU A 148 -0.81 9.65 10.85
N LYS A 149 -0.76 8.34 10.62
CA LYS A 149 0.18 7.42 11.28
C LYS A 149 1.40 7.23 10.40
N THR A 150 2.59 7.49 10.95
CA THR A 150 3.86 7.18 10.28
C THR A 150 4.18 5.69 10.38
N GLU A 151 5.14 5.21 9.59
CA GLU A 151 5.67 3.85 9.69
C GLU A 151 6.16 3.51 11.10
N SER A 152 6.83 4.46 11.77
CA SER A 152 7.29 4.32 13.16
C SER A 152 6.13 4.25 14.16
N ASP A 153 5.06 5.02 13.95
CA ASP A 153 3.85 4.95 14.77
C ASP A 153 3.19 3.57 14.62
N MET A 154 3.07 3.07 13.39
CA MET A 154 2.53 1.74 13.14
C MET A 154 3.37 0.65 13.80
N LEU A 155 4.70 0.74 13.74
CA LEU A 155 5.58 -0.21 14.45
C LEU A 155 5.33 -0.21 15.96
N ARG A 156 5.23 0.99 16.54
CA ARG A 156 4.98 1.17 17.96
C ARG A 156 3.64 0.55 18.35
N LEU A 157 2.57 0.86 17.62
CA LEU A 157 1.23 0.33 17.85
C LEU A 157 1.19 -1.20 17.74
N ILE A 158 1.80 -1.78 16.69
CA ILE A 158 1.86 -3.23 16.51
C ILE A 158 2.58 -3.92 17.69
N LYS A 159 3.64 -3.30 18.22
CA LYS A 159 4.34 -3.80 19.42
C LYS A 159 3.47 -3.69 20.67
N GLU A 160 2.80 -2.56 20.88
CA GLU A 160 1.89 -2.32 22.00
C GLU A 160 0.72 -3.32 22.00
N TRP A 161 0.17 -3.63 20.82
CA TRP A 161 -0.92 -4.59 20.67
C TRP A 161 -0.46 -6.06 20.74
N GLY A 162 0.85 -6.33 20.65
CA GLY A 162 1.38 -7.70 20.66
C GLY A 162 1.21 -8.45 19.33
N TYR A 163 1.17 -7.74 18.20
CA TYR A 163 0.95 -8.29 16.85
C TYR A 163 2.24 -8.42 16.02
N LEU A 164 3.42 -8.28 16.65
CA LEU A 164 4.70 -8.32 15.94
C LEU A 164 4.93 -9.66 15.20
N ASP A 165 4.43 -10.76 15.77
CA ASP A 165 4.51 -12.09 15.17
C ASP A 165 3.58 -12.26 13.96
N ILE A 166 2.52 -11.44 13.83
CA ILE A 166 1.67 -11.37 12.64
C ILE A 166 2.30 -10.43 11.61
N MET A 167 2.79 -9.27 12.06
CA MET A 167 3.44 -8.28 11.20
C MET A 167 4.61 -8.86 10.40
N LYS A 168 5.37 -9.83 10.93
CA LYS A 168 6.48 -10.47 10.19
C LYS A 168 6.05 -11.17 8.89
N HIS A 169 4.74 -11.35 8.67
CA HIS A 169 4.18 -11.98 7.48
C HIS A 169 3.72 -11.00 6.40
N VAL A 170 3.82 -9.68 6.62
CA VAL A 170 3.43 -8.68 5.61
C VAL A 170 4.32 -8.73 4.38
N TRP A 171 3.72 -8.47 3.22
CA TRP A 171 4.45 -8.31 1.96
C TRP A 171 4.43 -6.86 1.49
N PHE A 172 5.60 -6.34 1.13
CA PHE A 172 5.80 -4.95 0.68
C PHE A 172 6.74 -4.86 -0.53
N CYS A 173 7.46 -5.92 -0.86
CA CYS A 173 8.49 -5.86 -1.89
C CYS A 173 7.88 -5.86 -3.30
N HIS A 174 8.17 -4.83 -4.09
CA HIS A 174 7.74 -4.74 -5.49
C HIS A 174 8.48 -5.72 -6.42
N GLN A 175 9.70 -6.09 -6.07
CA GLN A 175 10.61 -6.84 -6.95
C GLN A 175 11.23 -8.01 -6.20
N PRO A 176 10.45 -9.05 -5.87
CA PRO A 176 10.98 -10.20 -5.14
C PRO A 176 12.26 -10.76 -5.78
N TYR A 177 13.21 -11.15 -4.96
CA TYR A 177 14.43 -11.83 -5.38
C TYR A 177 14.40 -13.24 -4.80
N GLN A 178 14.36 -14.26 -5.67
CA GLN A 178 14.23 -15.67 -5.26
C GLN A 178 13.06 -15.91 -4.29
N GLY A 179 11.94 -15.21 -4.55
CA GLY A 179 10.72 -15.30 -3.73
C GLY A 179 10.79 -14.65 -2.35
N ARG A 180 11.76 -13.76 -2.12
CA ARG A 180 11.93 -13.03 -0.86
C ARG A 180 11.99 -11.52 -1.13
N PRO A 181 11.75 -10.65 -0.14
CA PRO A 181 12.00 -9.22 -0.28
C PRO A 181 13.41 -8.95 -0.82
N CYS A 182 13.59 -8.01 -1.74
CA CYS A 182 14.89 -7.84 -2.39
C CYS A 182 15.88 -6.99 -1.60
N GLY A 183 15.40 -6.15 -0.68
CA GLY A 183 16.25 -5.22 0.07
C GLY A 183 16.72 -4.00 -0.75
N MET A 184 16.20 -3.78 -1.95
CA MET A 184 16.71 -2.76 -2.88
C MET A 184 15.64 -1.87 -3.53
N CYS A 185 14.39 -2.34 -3.61
CA CYS A 185 13.28 -1.53 -4.09
C CYS A 185 12.84 -0.52 -3.00
N HIS A 186 12.21 0.57 -3.41
CA HIS A 186 11.82 1.65 -2.50
C HIS A 186 11.06 1.18 -1.23
N PRO A 187 10.03 0.30 -1.31
CA PRO A 187 9.40 -0.21 -0.07
C PRO A 187 10.35 -0.95 0.88
N CYS A 188 11.34 -1.67 0.35
CA CYS A 188 12.36 -2.31 1.19
C CYS A 188 13.26 -1.29 1.87
N GLU A 189 13.63 -0.21 1.18
CA GLU A 189 14.42 0.88 1.76
C GLU A 189 13.64 1.58 2.89
N VAL A 190 12.34 1.84 2.69
CA VAL A 190 11.46 2.43 3.70
C VAL A 190 11.42 1.55 4.97
N LYS A 191 11.22 0.23 4.83
CA LYS A 191 11.23 -0.68 5.99
C LYS A 191 12.59 -0.74 6.70
N MET A 192 13.70 -0.73 5.95
CA MET A 192 15.05 -0.64 6.53
C MET A 192 15.28 0.68 7.27
N GLY A 193 14.79 1.80 6.73
CA GLY A 193 14.89 3.12 7.36
C GLY A 193 14.03 3.28 8.62
N ALA A 194 12.89 2.60 8.68
CA ALA A 194 11.94 2.65 9.80
C ALA A 194 12.26 1.70 10.97
N GLY A 195 13.43 1.04 10.97
CA GLY A 195 13.80 0.06 12.01
C GLY A 195 12.98 -1.23 11.94
N MET A 196 12.49 -1.58 10.74
CA MET A 196 11.75 -2.80 10.46
C MET A 196 12.58 -3.83 9.68
N GLU A 197 13.90 -3.85 9.87
CA GLU A 197 14.80 -4.81 9.21
C GLU A 197 14.43 -6.28 9.48
N PHE A 198 13.74 -6.58 10.58
CA PHE A 198 13.25 -7.92 10.91
C PHE A 198 12.23 -8.47 9.88
N LEU A 199 11.63 -7.61 9.06
CA LEU A 199 10.78 -8.00 7.93
C LEU A 199 11.59 -8.48 6.71
N LEU A 200 12.90 -8.23 6.71
CA LEU A 200 13.79 -8.57 5.61
C LEU A 200 14.73 -9.70 6.03
N PRO A 201 14.90 -10.76 5.23
CA PRO A 201 15.91 -11.76 5.51
C PRO A 201 17.33 -11.17 5.40
N GLU A 202 18.31 -11.74 6.10
CA GLU A 202 19.65 -11.18 6.23
C GLU A 202 20.34 -10.87 4.90
N ASP A 203 20.12 -11.70 3.88
CA ASP A 203 20.67 -11.50 2.54
C ASP A 203 20.11 -10.23 1.87
N SER A 204 18.87 -9.88 2.18
CA SER A 204 18.19 -8.65 1.72
C SER A 204 18.74 -7.43 2.44
N GLN A 205 18.96 -7.54 3.76
CA GLN A 205 19.62 -6.49 4.54
C GLN A 205 21.05 -6.24 4.02
N LYS A 206 21.81 -7.30 3.69
CA LYS A 206 23.13 -7.19 3.05
C LYS A 206 23.05 -6.46 1.71
N ARG A 207 22.08 -6.79 0.85
CA ARG A 207 21.84 -6.09 -0.43
C ARG A 207 21.52 -4.61 -0.22
N TYR A 208 20.68 -4.27 0.75
CA TYR A 208 20.39 -2.88 1.13
C TYR A 208 21.67 -2.12 1.50
N HIS A 209 22.49 -2.67 2.40
CA HIS A 209 23.72 -2.00 2.83
C HIS A 209 24.74 -1.85 1.69
N LEU A 210 24.84 -2.84 0.79
CA LEU A 210 25.65 -2.74 -0.41
C LEU A 210 25.14 -1.62 -1.34
N GLN A 211 23.83 -1.51 -1.53
CA GLN A 211 23.20 -0.42 -2.29
C GLN A 211 23.52 0.93 -1.68
N ASN A 212 23.25 1.12 -0.39
CA ASN A 212 23.50 2.40 0.28
C ASN A 212 24.97 2.82 0.15
N LYS A 213 25.90 1.87 0.33
CA LYS A 213 27.34 2.12 0.28
C LYS A 213 27.90 2.39 -1.13
N TYR A 214 27.32 1.78 -2.16
CA TYR A 214 27.91 1.76 -3.50
C TYR A 214 27.01 2.29 -4.63
N HIS A 215 25.84 2.86 -4.32
CA HIS A 215 24.87 3.33 -5.33
C HIS A 215 25.46 4.34 -6.33
N ASP A 216 26.48 5.09 -5.93
CA ASP A 216 27.18 6.08 -6.76
C ASP A 216 28.19 5.42 -7.73
N LYS A 217 28.67 4.22 -7.42
CA LYS A 217 29.72 3.53 -8.19
C LYS A 217 29.19 2.92 -9.48
N PHE A 218 29.92 3.13 -10.57
CA PHE A 218 29.57 2.61 -11.90
C PHE A 218 29.42 1.07 -11.91
N TRP A 219 30.36 0.35 -11.29
CA TRP A 219 30.29 -1.13 -11.23
C TRP A 219 29.03 -1.62 -10.52
N PHE A 220 28.57 -0.91 -9.50
CA PHE A 220 27.35 -1.27 -8.78
C PHE A 220 26.10 -0.97 -9.60
N LYS A 221 26.09 0.12 -10.37
CA LYS A 221 25.02 0.40 -11.35
C LYS A 221 24.93 -0.70 -12.41
N VAL A 222 26.07 -1.25 -12.86
CA VAL A 222 26.12 -2.40 -13.77
C VAL A 222 25.59 -3.67 -13.09
N TYR A 223 26.07 -3.98 -11.88
CA TYR A 223 25.57 -5.10 -11.07
C TYR A 223 24.04 -5.06 -10.89
N ARG A 224 23.49 -3.89 -10.54
CA ARG A 224 22.04 -3.71 -10.37
C ARG A 224 21.28 -3.92 -11.67
N LYS A 225 21.81 -3.43 -12.80
CA LYS A 225 21.22 -3.68 -14.12
C LYS A 225 21.23 -5.17 -14.48
N LEU A 226 22.30 -5.89 -14.16
CA LEU A 226 22.38 -7.34 -14.38
C LEU A 226 21.36 -8.08 -13.51
N LEU A 227 21.27 -7.75 -12.21
CA LEU A 227 20.24 -8.32 -11.34
C LEU A 227 18.83 -8.10 -11.90
N TYR A 228 18.52 -6.87 -12.33
CA TYR A 228 17.24 -6.56 -12.95
C TYR A 228 17.00 -7.40 -14.21
N TRP A 229 18.00 -7.52 -15.08
CA TRP A 229 17.88 -8.28 -16.32
C TRP A 229 17.65 -9.77 -16.05
N PHE A 230 18.45 -10.39 -15.18
CA PHE A 230 18.39 -11.82 -14.92
C PHE A 230 17.19 -12.27 -14.07
N PHE A 231 16.75 -11.44 -13.12
CA PHE A 231 15.76 -11.86 -12.13
C PHE A 231 14.42 -11.14 -12.24
N TRP A 232 14.34 -10.02 -12.96
CA TRP A 232 13.13 -9.20 -13.02
C TRP A 232 12.63 -8.89 -14.44
N LYS A 233 13.35 -9.27 -15.50
CA LYS A 233 12.96 -8.99 -16.90
C LYS A 233 12.39 -10.20 -17.65
N HIS A 234 12.45 -11.41 -17.07
CA HIS A 234 12.25 -12.65 -17.82
C HIS A 234 11.04 -13.51 -17.44
N ASP A 235 10.15 -13.04 -16.56
CA ASP A 235 8.90 -13.74 -16.21
C ASP A 235 7.70 -12.79 -16.31
#